data_AF-A0A8I1TUV4-F1
#
_entry.id   AF-A0A8I1TUV4-F1
#
_cell.length_a   1.000
_cell.length_b   1.000
_cell.length_c   1.000
_cell.angle_alpha   90.00
_cell.angle_beta   90.00
_cell.angle_gamma   90.00
#
_symmetry.space_group_name_H-M   'P 1'
#
loop_
_entity.id
_entity.type
_entity.pdbx_description
1 polymer ?
#
loop_
_entity_poly.entity_id
_entity_poly.type
_entity_poly.pdbx_seq_one_letter_code
_entity_poly.pdbx_strand_id
1 'polypeptide(L)' 'MGMLTVRSLDPVVQARLRERAARHGRSMEAEARAVIAAAVMREDEPIDLARRIRRHFADDPIELEMPDRTERQRPVELTA' A
#
# COMPACT_ATOMS: atom_id res chain seq x y z
N MET A 1 -0.51 -25.50 -10.84
CA MET A 1 -0.70 -24.65 -12.04
C MET A 1 -2.20 -24.49 -12.25
N GLY A 2 -2.66 -23.27 -12.55
CA GLY A 2 -4.07 -23.00 -12.83
C GLY A 2 -4.19 -22.19 -14.10
N MET A 3 -5.24 -22.43 -14.88
CA MET A 3 -5.57 -21.67 -16.07
C MET A 3 -6.80 -20.81 -15.77
N LEU A 4 -6.70 -19.51 -16.01
CA LEU A 4 -7.79 -18.55 -15.86
C LEU A 4 -8.04 -17.86 -17.21
N THR A 5 -9.25 -17.97 -17.73
CA THR A 5 -9.66 -17.30 -18.97
C THR A 5 -10.62 -16.16 -18.64
N VAL A 6 -10.22 -14.93 -18.94
CA VAL A 6 -11.07 -13.74 -18.79
C VAL A 6 -11.75 -13.46 -20.12
N ARG A 7 -13.08 -13.63 -20.19
CA ARG A 7 -13.88 -13.32 -21.38
C ARG A 7 -14.30 -11.86 -21.38
N SER A 8 -14.44 -11.27 -22.57
CA SER A 8 -14.91 -9.89 -22.75
C SER A 8 -14.09 -8.86 -21.96
N LEU A 9 -12.77 -9.02 -21.92
CA LEU A 9 -11.88 -8.04 -21.30
C LEU A 9 -11.99 -6.71 -22.06
N ASP A 10 -12.16 -5.62 -21.31
CA ASP A 10 -12.20 -4.27 -21.86
C ASP A 10 -10.93 -4.02 -22.72
N PRO A 11 -11.07 -3.62 -24.00
CA PRO A 11 -9.94 -3.36 -24.89
C PRO A 11 -8.94 -2.35 -24.33
N VAL A 12 -9.41 -1.36 -23.57
CA VAL A 12 -8.56 -0.35 -22.92
C VAL A 12 -7.69 -1.01 -21.84
N VAL A 13 -8.26 -1.94 -21.08
CA VAL A 13 -7.52 -2.70 -20.06
C VAL A 13 -6.47 -3.59 -20.72
N GLN A 14 -6.81 -4.25 -21.83
CA GLN A 14 -5.88 -5.07 -22.59
C GLN A 14 -4.70 -4.25 -23.14
N ALA A 15 -4.96 -3.06 -23.68
CA ALA A 15 -3.92 -2.15 -24.18
C ALA A 15 -2.97 -1.71 -23.05
N ARG A 16 -3.52 -1.27 -21.92
CA ARG A 16 -2.73 -0.87 -20.74
C ARG A 16 -1.90 -2.02 -20.16
N LEU A 17 -2.44 -3.24 -20.16
CA LEU A 17 -1.70 -4.44 -19.74
C LEU A 17 -0.49 -4.67 -20.63
N ARG A 18 -0.64 -4.52 -21.95
CA ARG A 18 0.46 -4.67 -22.92
C ARG A 18 1.53 -3.62 -22.72
N GLU A 19 1.16 -2.35 -22.56
CA GLU A 19 2.10 -1.25 -22.30
C GLU A 19 2.87 -1.45 -20.98
N ARG A 20 2.19 -1.85 -19.91
CA ARG A 20 2.83 -2.16 -18.62
C ARG A 20 3.79 -3.34 -18.74
N ALA A 21 3.38 -4.39 -19.44
CA ALA A 21 4.22 -5.57 -19.67
C ALA A 21 5.51 -5.20 -20.41
N ALA A 22 5.41 -4.38 -21.46
CA ALA A 22 6.57 -3.86 -22.19
C ALA A 22 7.48 -3.00 -21.28
N ARG A 23 6.90 -2.12 -20.47
CA ARG A 23 7.65 -1.28 -19.51
C ARG A 23 8.41 -2.11 -18.47
N HIS A 24 7.83 -3.22 -18.02
CA HIS A 24 8.44 -4.13 -17.06
C HIS A 24 9.30 -5.22 -17.71
N GLY A 25 9.44 -5.24 -19.05
CA GLY A 25 10.26 -6.23 -19.75
C GLY A 25 9.75 -7.67 -19.64
N ARG A 26 8.43 -7.89 -19.52
CA ARG A 26 7.83 -9.23 -19.38
C ARG A 26 6.65 -9.44 -20.31
N SER A 27 6.20 -10.69 -20.44
CA SER A 27 5.02 -11.01 -21.25
C SER A 27 3.74 -10.44 -20.64
N MET A 28 2.72 -10.22 -21.48
CA MET A 28 1.41 -9.75 -21.02
C MET A 28 0.79 -10.70 -19.99
N GLU A 29 0.97 -12.02 -20.17
CA GLU A 29 0.52 -13.04 -19.23
C GLU A 29 1.26 -12.94 -17.88
N ALA A 30 2.58 -12.72 -17.89
CA ALA A 30 3.35 -12.53 -16.68
C ALA A 30 2.96 -11.23 -15.95
N GLU A 31 2.68 -10.15 -16.68
CA GLU A 31 2.11 -8.93 -16.12
C GLU A 31 0.74 -9.18 -15.49
N ALA A 32 -0.17 -9.86 -16.20
CA ALA A 32 -1.50 -10.17 -15.70
C ALA A 32 -1.44 -11.00 -14.40
N ARG A 33 -0.60 -12.04 -14.36
CA ARG A 33 -0.39 -12.82 -13.13
C ARG A 33 0.10 -11.95 -11.97
N ALA A 34 1.06 -11.07 -12.20
CA ALA A 34 1.59 -10.23 -11.15
C ALA A 34 0.59 -9.19 -10.65
N VAL A 35 -0.24 -8.63 -11.54
CA VAL A 35 -1.34 -7.73 -11.15
C VAL A 35 -2.37 -8.47 -10.30
N ILE A 36 -2.80 -9.66 -10.74
CA ILE A 36 -3.73 -10.49 -9.97
C ILE A 36 -3.13 -10.84 -8.61
N ALA A 37 -1.88 -11.34 -8.57
CA ALA A 37 -1.20 -11.67 -7.33
C ALA A 37 -1.10 -10.46 -6.39
N ALA A 38 -0.69 -9.30 -6.88
CA ALA A 38 -0.62 -8.09 -6.06
C ALA A 38 -1.99 -7.63 -5.55
N ALA A 39 -3.06 -7.84 -6.31
CA ALA A 39 -4.42 -7.47 -5.89
C ALA A 39 -4.99 -8.44 -4.85
N VAL A 40 -4.76 -9.76 -5.01
CA VAL A 40 -5.35 -10.79 -4.13
C VAL A 40 -4.49 -11.11 -2.92
N MET A 41 -3.16 -10.95 -3.01
CA MET A 41 -2.22 -11.17 -1.90
C MET A 41 -1.99 -9.91 -1.05
N ARG A 42 -2.52 -8.77 -1.49
CA ARG A 42 -2.77 -7.67 -0.56
C ARG A 42 -3.93 -8.10 0.33
N GLU A 43 -3.61 -8.85 1.37
CA GLU A 43 -4.39 -8.73 2.61
C GLU A 43 -4.39 -7.23 2.96
N ASP A 44 -5.49 -6.73 3.51
CA ASP A 44 -5.52 -5.40 4.12
C ASP A 44 -4.53 -5.41 5.28
N GLU A 45 -3.24 -5.36 4.98
CA GLU A 45 -2.19 -5.18 5.95
C GLU A 45 -2.55 -3.85 6.59
N PRO A 46 -2.96 -3.87 7.88
CA PRO A 46 -3.24 -2.64 8.59
C PRO A 46 -2.03 -1.76 8.33
N ILE A 47 -2.25 -0.54 7.84
CA ILE A 47 -1.15 0.40 7.64
C ILE A 47 -0.34 0.36 8.92
N ASP A 48 0.85 -0.22 8.86
CA ASP A 48 1.77 -0.22 9.98
C ASP A 48 2.19 1.24 10.14
N LEU A 49 1.42 1.94 10.96
CA LEU A 49 1.54 3.37 11.15
C LEU A 49 2.94 3.68 11.66
N ALA A 50 3.51 2.82 12.51
CA ALA A 50 4.88 2.94 12.99
C ALA A 50 5.87 2.83 11.82
N ARG A 51 5.73 1.85 10.93
CA ARG A 51 6.59 1.71 9.73
C ARG A 51 6.44 2.90 8.78
N ARG A 52 5.23 3.40 8.58
CA ARG A 52 4.96 4.57 7.72
C ARG A 52 5.60 5.84 8.28
N ILE A 53 5.45 6.09 9.58
CA ILE A 53 6.07 7.21 10.29
C ILE A 53 7.60 7.09 10.20
N ARG A 54 8.17 5.91 10.52
CA ARG A 54 9.62 5.69 10.44
C ARG A 54 10.19 5.95 9.05
N ARG A 55 9.50 5.49 7.99
CA ARG A 55 9.92 5.78 6.60
C ARG A 55 9.89 7.26 6.28
N HIS A 56 8.90 8.00 6.80
CA HIS A 56 8.78 9.43 6.53
C HIS A 56 9.93 10.25 7.12
N PHE A 57 10.43 9.86 8.29
CA PHE A 57 11.55 10.51 8.98
C PHE A 57 12.90 9.81 8.77
N ALA A 58 13.00 8.88 7.82
CA ALA A 58 14.23 8.12 7.60
C ALA A 58 15.34 8.97 6.95
N ASP A 59 14.95 9.86 6.03
CA ASP A 59 15.89 10.68 5.26
C ASP A 59 16.19 12.03 5.94
N ASP A 60 15.32 12.49 6.84
CA ASP A 60 15.47 13.74 7.60
C ASP A 60 15.00 13.52 9.05
N PRO A 61 15.89 13.06 9.94
CA PRO A 61 15.57 12.85 11.34
C PRO A 61 15.33 14.19 12.04
N ILE A 62 14.11 14.42 12.53
CA ILE A 62 13.78 15.62 13.29
C ILE A 62 13.91 15.33 14.77
N GLU A 63 14.81 16.04 15.45
CA GLU A 63 14.78 16.13 16.92
C GLU A 63 13.72 17.17 17.32
N LEU A 64 12.69 16.72 18.04
CA LEU A 64 11.66 17.59 18.55
C LEU A 64 12.02 18.02 19.96
N GLU A 65 12.11 19.34 20.19
CA GLU A 65 12.19 19.86 21.55
C GLU A 65 10.94 19.46 22.31
N MET A 66 11.11 18.72 23.40
CA MET A 66 10.00 18.33 24.25
C MET A 66 9.49 19.55 25.01
N PRO A 67 8.21 19.93 24.86
CA PRO A 67 7.66 21.01 25.65
C PRO A 67 7.58 20.60 27.12
N ASP A 68 7.77 21.57 28.02
CA ASP A 68 7.61 21.36 29.45
C ASP A 68 6.13 21.07 29.78
N ARG A 69 5.87 19.89 30.37
CA ARG A 69 4.52 19.40 30.67
C ARG A 69 4.17 19.70 32.12
N THR A 70 3.99 20.98 32.43
CA THR A 70 3.66 21.45 33.79
C THR A 70 2.18 21.42 34.11
N GLU A 71 1.31 21.36 33.09
CA GLU A 71 -0.13 21.30 33.27
C GLU A 71 -0.59 19.98 33.90
N ARG A 72 -1.51 20.07 34.85
CA ARG A 72 -2.17 18.88 35.40
C ARG A 72 -3.06 18.25 34.33
N GLN A 73 -3.04 16.92 34.25
CA GLN A 73 -3.95 16.16 33.42
C GLN A 73 -5.40 16.59 33.67
N ARG A 74 -6.17 16.80 32.60
CA ARG A 74 -7.60 17.07 32.72
C ARG A 74 -8.30 15.80 33.21
N PRO A 75 -9.29 15.93 34.11
CA PRO A 75 -10.08 14.78 34.54
C PRO A 75 -10.78 14.15 33.34
N VAL A 76 -10.75 12.83 33.26
CA VAL A 76 -11.49 12.05 32.25
C VAL A 76 -12.75 11.53 32.92
N GLU A 77 -13.90 12.00 32.46
CA GLU A 77 -15.20 11.43 32.84
C GLU A 77 -15.38 10.11 32.09
N LEU A 78 -15.17 8.98 32.77
CA LEU A 78 -15.46 7.66 32.23
C LEU A 78 -16.91 7.30 32.57
N THR A 79 -17.86 7.66 31.70
CA THR A 79 -19.21 7.09 31.78
C THR A 79 -19.18 5.64 31.31
N ALA A 80 -19.61 4.74 32.20
CA ALA A 80 -19.79 3.31 31.97
C ALA A 80 -21.12 3.02 31.23
#